data_AF-A0A540VG41-F1
#
_entry.id   AF-A0A540VG41-F1
#
_cell.length_a   1.000
_cell.length_b   1.000
_cell.length_c   1.000
_cell.angle_alpha   90.00
_cell.angle_beta   90.00
_cell.angle_gamma   90.00
#
_symmetry.space_group_name_H-M   'P 1'
#
loop_
_entity.id
_entity.type
_entity.pdbx_description
1 polymer ?
#
loop_
_entity_poly.entity_id
_entity_poly.type
_entity_poly.pdbx_seq_one_letter_code
_entity_poly.pdbx_strand_id
1 'polypeptide(L)'
;MDGAGMTLYLFLRDEPNVSNCYDACASRWPPLLVDGEPVAGEGVDPALLGITERTDGTLQVTYNGWPLYYFARDERPGDTLGQGVGDVWYVISPTGEVVQ
;
A
#
# COMPACT_ATOMS: atom_id res chain seq x y z
N MET A 1 -0.72 -0.20 8.99
CA MET A 1 -1.84 -1.15 8.82
C MET A 1 -3.08 -0.37 8.42
N ASP A 2 -4.07 -1.03 7.84
CA ASP A 2 -5.39 -0.41 7.61
C ASP A 2 -6.26 -0.39 8.88
N GLY A 3 -7.51 0.09 8.76
CA GLY A 3 -8.46 0.16 9.88
C GLY A 3 -8.93 -1.20 10.43
N ALA A 4 -8.67 -2.31 9.71
CA ALA A 4 -8.95 -3.66 10.15
C ALA A 4 -7.71 -4.36 10.72
N GLY A 5 -6.55 -3.69 10.75
CA GLY A 5 -5.28 -4.24 11.23
C GLY A 5 -4.54 -5.08 10.17
N MET A 6 -4.93 -5.02 8.90
CA MET A 6 -4.20 -5.67 7.82
C MET A 6 -2.91 -4.91 7.51
N THR A 7 -1.84 -5.65 7.23
CA THR A 7 -0.55 -5.07 6.85
C THR A 7 -0.62 -4.47 5.44
N LEU A 8 0.02 -3.32 5.28
CA LEU A 8 0.12 -2.61 4.00
C LEU A 8 1.58 -2.54 3.56
N TYR A 9 1.76 -2.64 2.26
CA TYR A 9 3.05 -2.75 1.61
C TYR A 9 3.24 -1.64 0.58
N LEU A 10 4.50 -1.28 0.37
CA LEU A 10 4.96 -0.49 -0.77
C LEU A 10 5.71 -1.39 -1.76
N PHE A 11 5.73 -0.96 -3.01
CA PHE A 11 6.45 -1.62 -4.09
C PHE A 11 7.61 -0.76 -4.56
N LEU A 12 8.85 -1.22 -4.44
CA LEU A 12 10.04 -0.44 -4.83
C LEU A 12 10.13 -0.14 -6.34
N ARG A 13 9.32 -0.81 -7.16
CA ARG A 13 9.26 -0.52 -8.60
C ARG A 13 8.17 0.49 -8.96
N ASP A 14 7.42 0.99 -7.98
CA ASP A 14 6.53 2.13 -8.18
C ASP A 14 7.32 3.43 -8.24
N GLU A 15 6.70 4.44 -8.85
CA GLU A 15 7.18 5.82 -8.84
C GLU A 15 6.29 6.66 -7.91
N PRO A 16 6.71 7.86 -7.49
CA PRO A 16 5.89 8.71 -6.64
C PRO A 16 4.49 8.95 -7.22
N ASN A 17 3.48 8.50 -6.50
CA ASN A 17 2.06 8.51 -6.88
C ASN A 17 1.73 7.76 -8.18
N VAL A 18 2.57 6.81 -8.63
CA VAL A 18 2.29 6.01 -9.82
C VAL A 18 2.52 4.54 -9.50
N SER A 19 1.44 3.77 -9.55
CA SER A 19 1.52 2.31 -9.48
C SER A 19 2.02 1.75 -10.82
N ASN A 20 2.98 0.84 -10.76
CA ASN A 20 3.43 -0.05 -11.85
C ASN A 20 2.92 -1.49 -11.66
N CYS A 21 2.11 -1.74 -10.63
CA CYS A 21 1.55 -3.06 -10.32
C CYS A 21 0.12 -3.21 -10.87
N TYR A 22 0.01 -3.94 -11.98
CA TYR A 22 -1.26 -4.26 -12.65
C TYR A 22 -1.37 -5.75 -12.98
N ASP A 23 -2.54 -6.17 -13.44
CA ASP A 23 -2.82 -7.54 -13.87
C ASP A 23 -2.45 -8.58 -12.81
N ALA A 24 -1.60 -9.56 -13.18
CA ALA A 24 -1.14 -10.60 -12.28
C ALA A 24 -0.38 -10.06 -11.05
N CYS A 25 0.22 -8.87 -11.15
CA CYS A 25 0.81 -8.19 -10.00
C CYS A 25 -0.30 -7.80 -9.01
N ALA A 26 -1.32 -7.08 -9.48
CA ALA A 26 -2.45 -6.64 -8.66
C ALA A 26 -3.29 -7.82 -8.11
N SER A 27 -3.27 -8.99 -8.76
CA SER A 27 -3.89 -10.19 -8.18
C SER A 27 -3.13 -10.77 -6.99
N ARG A 28 -1.81 -10.59 -6.92
CA ARG A 28 -0.98 -11.04 -5.79
C ARG A 28 -0.81 -9.95 -4.74
N TRP A 29 -0.86 -8.70 -5.18
CA TRP A 29 -0.70 -7.49 -4.39
C TRP A 29 -1.89 -6.57 -4.65
N PRO A 30 -3.07 -6.86 -4.08
CA PRO A 30 -4.26 -6.05 -4.32
C PRO A 30 -4.02 -4.60 -3.87
N PRO A 31 -4.33 -3.59 -4.70
CA PRO A 31 -4.20 -2.20 -4.31
C PRO A 31 -5.19 -1.86 -3.19
N LEU A 32 -4.80 -0.98 -2.27
CA LEU A 32 -5.71 -0.38 -1.30
C LEU A 32 -6.55 0.69 -2.00
N LEU A 33 -7.77 0.31 -2.42
CA LEU A 33 -8.69 1.19 -3.13
C LEU A 33 -9.59 1.97 -2.19
N VAL A 34 -10.01 3.16 -2.62
CA VAL A 34 -10.96 4.03 -1.90
C VAL A 34 -11.94 4.68 -2.88
N ASP A 35 -13.16 4.96 -2.42
CA ASP A 35 -14.17 5.70 -3.19
C ASP A 35 -14.17 7.21 -2.89
N GLY A 36 -13.28 7.68 -2.00
CA GLY A 36 -13.23 9.05 -1.52
C GLY A 36 -11.96 9.34 -0.71
N GLU A 37 -11.98 10.40 0.08
CA GLU A 37 -10.82 10.78 0.90
C GLU A 37 -10.52 9.71 1.97
N PRO A 38 -9.29 9.16 2.01
CA PRO A 38 -8.89 8.22 3.04
C PRO A 38 -8.79 8.94 4.38
N VAL A 39 -9.16 8.23 5.45
CA VAL A 39 -9.08 8.74 6.82
C VAL A 39 -7.84 8.17 7.49
N ALA A 40 -6.99 9.04 8.04
CA ALA A 40 -5.84 8.62 8.82
C ALA A 40 -6.26 7.90 10.10
N GLY A 41 -5.70 6.72 10.33
CA GLY A 41 -5.83 5.99 11.60
C GLY A 41 -4.92 6.58 12.69
N GLU A 42 -5.05 6.03 13.91
CA GLU A 42 -4.17 6.42 15.02
C GLU A 42 -2.69 6.16 14.67
N GLY A 43 -1.83 7.16 14.91
CA GLY A 43 -0.40 7.08 14.63
C GLY A 43 0.00 7.26 13.15
N VAL A 44 -0.96 7.51 12.26
CA VAL A 44 -0.70 7.86 10.85
C VAL A 44 -0.65 9.38 10.71
N ASP A 45 0.44 9.92 10.16
CA ASP A 45 0.50 11.34 9.81
C ASP A 45 -0.45 11.64 8.63
N PRO A 46 -1.53 12.42 8.84
CA PRO A 46 -2.47 12.74 7.77
C PRO A 46 -1.84 13.57 6.64
N ALA A 47 -0.73 14.28 6.88
CA ALA A 47 -0.05 15.07 5.86
C ALA A 47 0.66 14.19 4.82
N LEU A 48 0.96 12.94 5.17
CA LEU A 48 1.58 11.96 4.27
C LEU A 48 0.53 11.13 3.52
N LEU A 49 -0.73 11.17 3.94
CA LEU A 49 -1.80 10.39 3.33
C LEU A 49 -2.30 11.06 2.05
N GLY A 50 -2.43 10.27 0.99
CA GLY A 50 -2.86 10.77 -0.31
C GLY A 50 -3.64 9.73 -1.10
N ILE A 51 -3.98 10.11 -2.33
CA ILE A 51 -4.64 9.26 -3.32
C ILE A 51 -3.93 9.44 -4.64
N THR A 52 -3.82 8.37 -5.42
CA THR A 52 -3.51 8.44 -6.84
C THR A 52 -4.56 7.73 -7.69
N GLU A 53 -4.79 8.25 -8.89
CA GLU A 53 -5.64 7.61 -9.89
C GLU A 53 -4.83 6.56 -10.65
N ARG A 54 -5.33 5.33 -10.67
CA ARG A 54 -4.75 4.22 -11.42
C ARG A 54 -5.18 4.27 -12.87
N THR A 55 -4.44 3.60 -13.75
CA THR A 55 -4.76 3.55 -15.20
C THR A 55 -6.08 2.85 -15.52
N ASP A 56 -6.62 2.06 -14.60
CA ASP A 56 -7.93 1.41 -14.68
C ASP A 56 -9.09 2.31 -14.20
N GLY A 57 -8.80 3.56 -13.80
CA GLY A 57 -9.77 4.55 -13.33
C GLY A 57 -10.15 4.40 -11.85
N THR A 58 -9.55 3.46 -11.13
CA THR A 58 -9.76 3.32 -9.67
C THR A 58 -8.83 4.26 -8.89
N LEU A 59 -9.24 4.63 -7.68
CA LEU A 59 -8.44 5.46 -6.78
C LEU A 59 -7.75 4.59 -5.74
N GLN A 60 -6.43 4.75 -5.61
CA GLN A 60 -5.60 4.01 -4.68
C GLN A 60 -5.00 4.94 -3.62
N VAL A 61 -4.98 4.48 -2.38
CA VAL A 61 -4.35 5.21 -1.28
C VAL A 61 -2.83 5.23 -1.47
N THR A 62 -2.23 6.40 -1.25
CA THR A 62 -0.79 6.56 -1.14
C THR A 62 -0.40 7.00 0.27
N TYR A 63 0.82 6.64 0.69
CA TYR A 63 1.43 7.17 1.90
C TYR A 63 2.84 7.65 1.63
N ASN A 64 3.11 8.92 1.91
CA ASN A 64 4.34 9.60 1.54
C ASN A 64 4.68 9.42 0.04
N GLY A 65 3.64 9.44 -0.81
CA GLY A 65 3.76 9.23 -2.26
C GLY A 65 3.88 7.77 -2.71
N TRP A 66 3.93 6.78 -1.81
CA TRP A 66 3.97 5.37 -2.18
C TRP A 66 2.56 4.79 -2.33
N PRO A 67 2.21 4.20 -3.49
CA PRO A 67 0.97 3.42 -3.62
C PRO A 67 0.97 2.24 -2.64
N LEU A 68 -0.15 2.06 -1.92
CA LEU A 68 -0.26 1.03 -0.89
C LEU A 68 -0.98 -0.21 -1.39
N TYR A 69 -0.48 -1.38 -0.98
CA TYR A 69 -1.02 -2.67 -1.37
C TYR A 69 -1.22 -3.60 -0.18
N TYR A 70 -2.15 -4.51 -0.32
CA TYR A 70 -2.25 -5.73 0.47
C TYR A 70 -1.35 -6.81 -0.11
N PHE A 71 -1.11 -7.87 0.67
CA PHE A 71 -0.57 -9.12 0.14
C PHE A 71 -1.64 -10.21 0.16
N ALA A 72 -1.90 -10.84 -0.98
CA ALA A 72 -2.99 -11.80 -1.13
C ALA A 72 -2.84 -13.08 -0.26
N ARG A 73 -1.67 -13.31 0.35
CA ARG A 73 -1.44 -14.42 1.28
C ARG A 73 -1.50 -14.02 2.75
N ASP A 74 -1.63 -12.74 3.07
CA ASP A 74 -1.92 -12.33 4.44
C ASP A 74 -3.41 -12.58 4.68
N GLU A 75 -3.72 -13.50 5.59
CA GLU A 75 -5.10 -13.94 5.85
C GLU A 75 -5.69 -13.29 7.10
N ARG A 76 -4.83 -12.75 7.98
CA ARG A 76 -5.24 -12.18 9.27
C ARG A 76 -4.52 -10.87 9.57
N PRO A 77 -5.13 -10.02 10.42
CA PRO A 77 -4.47 -8.83 10.93
C PRO A 77 -3.10 -9.13 11.54
N GLY A 78 -2.11 -8.33 11.20
CA GLY A 78 -0.73 -8.51 11.65
C GLY A 78 0.10 -9.57 10.92
N ASP A 79 -0.47 -10.33 9.97
CA ASP A 79 0.35 -11.15 9.08
C ASP A 79 1.27 -10.22 8.26
N THR A 80 2.53 -10.62 8.07
CA THR A 80 3.55 -9.84 7.35
C THR A 80 4.26 -10.67 6.28
N LEU A 81 3.58 -11.67 5.70
CA LEU A 81 4.21 -12.68 4.84
C LEU A 81 4.74 -12.11 3.52
N GLY A 82 4.32 -10.90 3.15
CA GLY A 82 4.80 -10.17 1.99
C GLY A 82 6.16 -9.48 2.18
N GLN A 83 6.67 -9.38 3.41
CA GLN A 83 7.90 -8.64 3.70
C GLN A 83 9.10 -9.25 2.96
N GLY A 84 9.81 -8.42 2.19
CA GLY A 84 11.01 -8.81 1.45
C GLY A 84 10.74 -9.69 0.22
N VAL A 85 9.48 -9.88 -0.18
CA VAL A 85 9.18 -10.73 -1.35
C VAL A 85 9.85 -10.14 -2.60
N GLY A 86 10.74 -10.92 -3.20
CA GLY A 86 11.47 -10.54 -4.42
C GLY A 86 12.35 -9.29 -4.27
N ASP A 87 12.73 -8.94 -3.03
CA ASP A 87 13.54 -7.77 -2.68
C ASP A 87 12.96 -6.43 -3.16
N VAL A 88 11.63 -6.38 -3.34
CA VAL A 88 10.92 -5.21 -3.87
C VAL A 88 9.62 -4.89 -3.14
N TRP A 89 9.19 -5.73 -2.19
CA TRP A 89 7.97 -5.52 -1.41
C TRP A 89 8.30 -5.38 0.07
N TYR A 90 7.88 -4.28 0.67
CA TYR A 90 8.21 -3.95 2.05
C TYR A 90 7.02 -3.37 2.78
N VAL A 91 6.88 -3.69 4.07
CA VAL A 91 5.90 -3.07 4.95
C VAL A 91 6.18 -1.58 5.02
N ILE A 92 5.14 -0.77 4.86
CA ILE A 92 5.25 0.68 4.99
C ILE A 92 5.50 1.05 6.46
N SER A 93 6.53 1.86 6.72
CA SER A 93 6.78 2.38 8.08
C SER A 93 5.74 3.46 8.45
N PRO A 94 5.54 3.76 9.75
CA PRO A 94 4.77 4.92 10.18
C PRO A 94 5.31 6.26 9.68
N THR A 95 6.58 6.33 9.28
CA THR A 95 7.22 7.53 8.70
C THR A 95 7.11 7.57 7.17
N GLY A 96 6.49 6.57 6.54
CA GLY A 96 6.41 6.45 5.09
C GLY A 96 7.75 6.14 4.43
N GLU A 97 8.67 5.56 5.20
CA GLU A 97 9.97 5.08 4.75
C GLU A 97 9.92 3.57 4.51
N VAL A 98 10.85 3.10 3.68
CA VAL A 98 11.02 1.67 3.41
C VAL A 98 11.67 1.02 4.62
N VAL A 99 10.99 0.04 5.24
CA VAL A 99 11.60 -0.83 6.24
C VAL A 99 12.24 -2.01 5.51
N GLN A 100 13.51 -1.87 5.13
CA GLN A 100 14.31 -2.95 4.53
C GLN A 100 14.81 -3.95 5.59
#